data_AF-A0A839NKV0-F1
#
_entry.id   AF-A0A839NKV0-F1
#
_cell.length_a   1.000
_cell.length_b   1.000
_cell.length_c   1.000
_cell.angle_alpha   90.00
_cell.angle_beta   90.00
_cell.angle_gamma   90.00
#
_symmetry.space_group_name_H-M   'P 1'
#
loop_
_entity.id
_entity.type
_entity.pdbx_description
1 polymer ?
#
loop_
_entity_poly.entity_id
_entity_poly.type
_entity_poly.pdbx_seq_one_letter_code
_entity_poly.pdbx_strand_id
1 'polypeptide(L)'
;MEDYVWSDPKILPILTNDVVLISLYVDDKRELPENEQYVSKETGRKIKSIGGKWSDFQITRYKANAQPYYLILDIDENSLNEAAGYMPDVDEYEQWLKSGIQEFNK
;
A
#
# COMPACT_ATOMS: atom_id res chain seq x y z
N MET A 1 -0.39 10.37 -10.25
CA MET A 1 0.23 9.10 -10.68
C MET A 1 -0.85 8.06 -10.83
N GLU A 2 -1.59 7.71 -9.78
CA GLU A 2 -2.71 6.74 -9.86
C GLU A 2 -3.68 7.04 -11.02
N ASP A 3 -4.26 8.24 -11.08
CA ASP A 3 -5.20 8.63 -12.16
C ASP A 3 -4.67 8.45 -13.59
N TYR A 4 -3.34 8.60 -13.78
CA TYR A 4 -2.70 8.54 -15.09
C TYR A 4 -2.14 7.14 -15.41
N VAL A 5 -1.44 6.54 -14.46
CA VAL A 5 -0.75 5.25 -14.62
C VAL A 5 -1.73 4.09 -14.47
N TRP A 6 -2.64 4.13 -13.50
CA TRP A 6 -3.58 3.02 -13.28
C TRP A 6 -4.68 2.95 -14.33
N SER A 7 -5.00 4.07 -14.98
CA SER A 7 -5.97 4.11 -16.07
C SER A 7 -5.37 3.70 -17.43
N ASP A 8 -4.04 3.56 -17.52
CA ASP A 8 -3.37 3.13 -18.74
C ASP A 8 -3.84 1.71 -19.14
N PRO A 9 -4.12 1.47 -20.43
CA PRO A 9 -4.61 0.17 -20.91
C PRO A 9 -3.65 -1.00 -20.65
N LYS A 10 -2.35 -0.75 -20.39
CA LYS A 10 -1.40 -1.80 -19.99
C LYS A 10 -1.53 -2.20 -18.53
N ILE A 11 -1.97 -1.27 -17.66
CA ILE A 11 -1.98 -1.44 -16.21
C ILE A 11 -3.36 -1.85 -15.69
N LEU A 12 -4.41 -1.19 -16.17
CA LEU A 12 -5.78 -1.39 -15.67
C LEU A 12 -6.22 -2.88 -15.70
N PRO A 13 -5.96 -3.65 -16.78
CA PRO A 13 -6.33 -5.07 -16.80
C PRO A 13 -5.61 -5.89 -15.72
N ILE A 14 -4.34 -5.58 -15.43
CA ILE A 14 -3.56 -6.28 -14.39
C ILE A 14 -4.14 -5.99 -13.01
N LEU A 15 -4.39 -4.70 -12.70
CA LEU A 15 -4.97 -4.30 -11.41
C LEU A 15 -6.38 -4.85 -11.19
N THR A 16 -7.12 -5.12 -12.26
CA THR A 16 -8.51 -5.62 -12.19
C THR A 16 -8.60 -7.14 -12.10
N ASN A 17 -7.71 -7.87 -12.79
CA ASN A 17 -7.86 -9.32 -12.98
C ASN A 17 -6.78 -10.15 -12.28
N ASP A 18 -5.58 -9.61 -12.08
CA ASP A 18 -4.41 -10.40 -11.68
C ASP A 18 -4.01 -10.18 -10.22
N VAL A 19 -4.54 -9.14 -9.57
CA VAL A 19 -4.23 -8.79 -8.17
C VAL A 19 -5.47 -8.35 -7.40
N VAL A 20 -5.38 -8.40 -6.06
CA VAL A 20 -6.34 -7.75 -5.17
C VAL A 20 -5.76 -6.42 -4.71
N LEU A 21 -6.30 -5.32 -5.21
CA LEU A 21 -5.86 -3.98 -4.83
C LEU A 21 -6.46 -3.57 -3.47
N ILE A 22 -5.60 -3.24 -2.50
CA ILE A 22 -5.99 -2.76 -1.17
C ILE A 22 -5.43 -1.36 -0.95
N SER A 23 -6.33 -0.37 -0.86
CA SER A 23 -5.96 1.04 -0.61
C SER A 23 -6.10 1.39 0.87
N LEU A 24 -4.98 1.68 1.52
CA LEU A 24 -4.92 2.08 2.93
C LEU A 24 -4.74 3.61 3.06
N TYR A 25 -5.85 4.34 3.14
CA TYR A 25 -5.84 5.79 3.23
C TYR A 25 -5.37 6.28 4.60
N VAL A 26 -4.23 6.97 4.64
CA VAL A 26 -3.62 7.48 5.88
C VAL A 26 -4.25 8.78 6.41
N ASP A 27 -5.05 9.45 5.59
CA ASP A 27 -5.74 10.70 5.90
C ASP A 27 -7.24 10.52 6.19
N ASP A 28 -7.71 9.26 6.23
CA ASP A 28 -9.09 8.93 6.57
C ASP A 28 -9.43 9.41 7.99
N LYS A 29 -10.44 10.29 8.06
CA LYS A 29 -10.86 10.97 9.30
C LYS A 29 -11.91 10.20 10.10
N ARG A 30 -12.44 9.08 9.58
CA ARG A 30 -13.41 8.26 10.32
C ARG A 30 -12.79 7.78 11.64
N GLU A 31 -13.50 7.93 12.73
CA GLU A 31 -13.03 7.50 14.05
C GLU A 31 -13.06 5.97 14.17
N LEU A 32 -12.05 5.44 14.86
CA LEU A 32 -12.04 4.06 15.31
C LEU A 32 -13.00 3.92 16.50
N PRO A 33 -13.65 2.74 16.65
CA PRO A 33 -14.33 2.38 17.89
C PRO A 33 -13.44 2.64 19.11
N GLU A 34 -14.01 3.11 20.22
CA GLU A 34 -13.22 3.51 21.41
C GLU A 34 -12.32 2.39 21.93
N ASN A 35 -12.77 1.13 21.84
CA ASN A 35 -12.02 -0.07 22.23
C ASN A 35 -10.86 -0.42 21.28
N GLU A 36 -10.80 0.19 20.10
CA GLU A 36 -9.72 0.05 19.12
C GLU A 36 -8.77 1.25 19.12
N GLN A 37 -9.01 2.29 19.93
CA GLN A 37 -8.10 3.43 20.04
C GLN A 37 -6.91 3.08 20.96
N TYR A 38 -5.71 3.46 20.56
CA TYR A 38 -4.49 3.12 21.30
C TYR A 38 -3.44 4.23 21.19
N VAL A 39 -2.32 4.06 21.90
CA VAL A 39 -1.13 4.92 21.75
C VAL A 39 -0.07 4.10 21.01
N SER A 40 0.40 4.64 19.89
CA SER A 40 1.47 4.03 19.10
C SER A 40 2.73 3.88 19.95
N LYS A 41 3.31 2.67 19.97
CA LYS A 41 4.56 2.41 20.70
C LYS A 41 5.77 3.06 20.02
N GLU A 42 5.73 3.21 18.70
CA GLU A 42 6.83 3.79 17.92
C GLU A 42 6.80 5.32 17.93
N THR A 43 5.61 5.93 17.82
CA THR A 43 5.48 7.39 17.67
C THR A 43 5.00 8.12 18.93
N GLY A 44 4.46 7.40 19.92
CA GLY A 44 3.84 7.97 21.11
C GLY A 44 2.52 8.72 20.85
N ARG A 45 2.02 8.74 19.61
CA ARG A 45 0.79 9.43 19.24
C ARG A 45 -0.44 8.60 19.61
N LYS A 46 -1.51 9.27 20.03
CA LYS A 46 -2.81 8.63 20.23
C LYS A 46 -3.48 8.42 18.86
N ILE A 47 -3.73 7.17 18.52
CA ILE A 47 -4.40 6.74 17.28
C ILE A 47 -5.90 6.66 17.55
N LYS A 48 -6.66 7.48 16.81
CA LYS A 48 -8.13 7.61 16.98
C LYS A 48 -8.91 7.44 15.69
N SER A 49 -8.28 7.54 14.52
CA SER A 49 -8.93 7.44 13.22
C SER A 49 -8.38 6.29 12.39
N ILE A 50 -9.15 5.87 11.38
CA ILE A 50 -8.72 4.85 10.42
C ILE A 50 -7.42 5.27 9.73
N GLY A 51 -7.29 6.53 9.31
CA GLY A 51 -6.07 7.02 8.69
C GLY A 51 -4.87 7.01 9.64
N GLY A 52 -5.09 7.37 10.91
CA GLY A 52 -4.07 7.25 11.95
C GLY A 52 -3.58 5.81 12.13
N LYS A 53 -4.51 4.82 12.09
CA LYS A 53 -4.18 3.39 12.16
C LYS A 53 -3.31 2.95 10.99
N TRP A 54 -3.64 3.35 9.76
CA TRP A 54 -2.85 2.97 8.59
C TRP A 54 -1.49 3.69 8.52
N SER A 55 -1.42 4.95 8.93
CA SER A 55 -0.14 5.66 9.06
C SER A 55 0.76 4.99 10.10
N ASP A 56 0.22 4.61 11.25
CA ASP A 56 0.96 3.90 12.28
C ASP A 56 1.39 2.50 11.84
N PHE A 57 0.52 1.76 11.14
CA PHE A 57 0.85 0.47 10.53
C PHE A 57 2.03 0.59 9.55
N GLN A 58 2.02 1.59 8.65
CA GLN A 58 3.11 1.81 7.70
C GLN A 58 4.44 2.07 8.43
N ILE A 59 4.43 2.91 9.47
CA ILE A 59 5.62 3.24 10.27
C ILE A 59 6.12 2.02 11.03
N THR A 60 5.24 1.28 11.68
CA THR A 60 5.61 0.17 12.56
C THR A 60 6.09 -1.05 11.77
N ARG A 61 5.38 -1.40 10.67
CA ARG A 61 5.65 -2.58 9.85
C ARG A 61 6.77 -2.37 8.85
N TYR A 62 6.77 -1.25 8.14
CA TYR A 62 7.68 -1.02 7.00
C TYR A 62 8.73 0.06 7.27
N LYS A 63 8.72 0.67 8.46
CA LYS A 63 9.63 1.78 8.82
C LYS A 63 9.58 2.92 7.79
N ALA A 64 8.39 3.13 7.20
CA ALA A 64 8.14 4.13 6.17
C ALA A 64 6.99 5.07 6.60
N ASN A 65 7.03 6.31 6.15
CA ASN A 65 6.03 7.33 6.48
C ASN A 65 5.66 8.24 5.29
N ALA A 66 6.24 8.00 4.11
CA ALA A 66 5.96 8.74 2.90
C ALA A 66 4.90 8.02 2.04
N GLN A 67 4.12 8.80 1.30
CA GLN A 67 3.16 8.31 0.31
C GLN A 67 3.46 8.95 -1.05
N PRO A 68 3.18 8.28 -2.18
CA PRO A 68 2.62 6.93 -2.27
C PRO A 68 3.64 5.85 -1.90
N TYR A 69 3.14 4.71 -1.42
CA TYR A 69 3.96 3.57 -1.00
C TYR A 69 3.23 2.27 -1.38
N TYR A 70 3.70 1.62 -2.43
CA TYR A 70 3.10 0.41 -2.99
C TYR A 70 3.96 -0.81 -2.68
N LEU A 71 3.30 -1.92 -2.41
CA LEU A 71 3.89 -3.21 -2.11
C LEU A 71 3.12 -4.30 -2.86
N ILE A 72 3.80 -5.37 -3.26
CA ILE A 72 3.16 -6.62 -3.68
C ILE A 72 3.50 -7.67 -2.63
N LEU A 73 2.47 -8.29 -2.07
CA LEU A 73 2.57 -9.27 -1.01
C LEU A 73 1.98 -10.60 -1.46
N ASP A 74 2.50 -11.71 -0.94
CA ASP A 74 1.83 -13.01 -1.02
C ASP A 74 0.72 -13.15 0.04
N ILE A 75 0.10 -14.33 0.10
CA ILE A 75 -0.98 -14.63 1.07
C ILE A 75 -0.50 -14.76 2.51
N ASP A 76 0.82 -14.84 2.73
CA ASP A 76 1.49 -14.92 4.03
C ASP A 76 2.13 -13.57 4.42
N GLU A 77 1.79 -12.49 3.71
CA GLU A 77 2.29 -11.12 3.91
C GLU A 77 3.80 -10.94 3.66
N ASN A 78 4.43 -11.84 2.90
CA ASN A 78 5.82 -11.66 2.48
C ASN A 78 5.87 -10.71 1.28
N SER A 79 6.81 -9.76 1.30
CA SER A 79 7.06 -8.88 0.16
C SER A 79 7.68 -9.65 -1.00
N LEU A 80 7.05 -9.51 -2.17
CA LEU A 80 7.46 -10.19 -3.41
C LEU A 80 8.40 -9.35 -4.27
N ASN A 81 8.51 -8.06 -3.98
CA ASN A 81 9.43 -7.13 -4.61
C ASN A 81 9.75 -5.94 -3.68
N GLU A 82 10.66 -5.07 -4.12
CA GLU A 82 10.95 -3.83 -3.41
C GLU A 82 9.75 -2.88 -3.45
N ALA A 83 9.55 -2.11 -2.38
CA ALA A 83 8.46 -1.14 -2.32
C ALA A 83 8.61 -0.05 -3.38
N ALA A 84 7.54 0.27 -4.09
CA ALA A 84 7.52 1.37 -5.04
C ALA A 84 7.01 2.66 -4.39
N GLY A 85 7.69 3.77 -4.68
CA GLY A 85 7.25 5.11 -4.32
C GLY A 85 6.44 5.77 -5.44
N TYR A 86 6.67 7.07 -5.65
CA TYR A 86 6.12 7.78 -6.79
C TYR A 86 6.78 7.32 -8.09
N MET A 87 6.00 6.67 -8.98
CA MET A 87 6.46 6.09 -10.24
C MET A 87 5.53 6.54 -11.38
N PRO A 88 5.82 7.67 -12.06
CA PRO A 88 4.92 8.23 -13.08
C PRO A 88 5.08 7.59 -14.46
N ASP A 89 6.12 6.79 -14.67
CA ASP A 89 6.36 6.06 -15.90
C ASP A 89 5.53 4.77 -15.92
N VAL A 90 4.74 4.58 -16.98
CA VAL A 90 3.82 3.45 -17.11
C VAL A 90 4.58 2.13 -17.29
N ASP A 91 5.65 2.14 -18.09
CA ASP A 91 6.39 0.93 -18.40
C ASP A 91 7.21 0.47 -17.18
N GLU A 92 7.75 1.41 -16.39
CA GLU A 92 8.40 1.12 -15.11
C GLU A 92 7.42 0.48 -14.12
N TYR A 93 6.21 1.04 -14.00
CA TYR A 93 5.17 0.51 -13.10
C TYR A 93 4.66 -0.86 -13.54
N GLU A 94 4.49 -1.07 -14.85
CA GLU A 94 4.12 -2.36 -15.42
C GLU A 94 5.16 -3.45 -15.09
N GLN A 95 6.45 -3.12 -15.25
CA GLN A 95 7.53 -4.05 -14.94
C GLN A 95 7.58 -4.39 -13.45
N TRP A 96 7.41 -3.39 -12.59
CA TRP A 96 7.35 -3.59 -11.15
C TRP A 96 6.19 -4.52 -10.75
N LEU A 97 4.98 -4.29 -11.30
CA LEU A 97 3.81 -5.14 -11.09
C LEU A 97 4.06 -6.58 -11.53
N LYS A 98 4.51 -6.77 -12.77
CA LYS A 98 4.77 -8.09 -13.34
C LYS A 98 5.84 -8.85 -12.59
N SER A 99 6.87 -8.16 -12.08
CA SER A 99 7.93 -8.78 -11.27
C SER A 99 7.36 -9.44 -10.01
N GLY A 100 6.52 -8.72 -9.24
CA GLY A 100 5.91 -9.29 -8.03
C GLY A 100 4.92 -10.41 -8.34
N ILE A 101 4.12 -10.28 -9.40
CA ILE A 101 3.19 -11.34 -9.84
C ILE A 101 3.95 -12.60 -10.29
N GLN A 102 5.08 -12.43 -10.98
CA GLN A 102 5.93 -13.56 -11.36
C GLN A 102 6.52 -14.25 -10.15
N GLU A 103 6.97 -13.50 -9.14
CA GLU A 103 7.48 -14.08 -7.90
C GLU A 103 6.41 -14.89 -7.15
N PHE A 104 5.17 -14.40 -7.10
CA PHE A 104 4.05 -15.12 -6.47
C PHE A 104 3.77 -16.49 -7.11
N ASN A 105 4.00 -16.61 -8.42
CA ASN A 105 3.68 -17.82 -9.19
C ASN A 105 4.83 -18.84 -9.26
N LYS A 106 5.95 -18.58 -8.59
CA LYS A 106 7.07 -19.53 -8.49
C LYS A 106 6.77 -20.63 -7.48
#